data_AF-M1AYT8-F1
#
_entry.id   AF-M1AYT8-F1
#
_cell.length_a   1.000
_cell.length_b   1.000
_cell.length_c   1.000
_cell.angle_alpha   90.00
_cell.angle_beta   90.00
_cell.angle_gamma   90.00
#
_symmetry.space_group_name_H-M   'P 1'
#
loop_
_entity.id
_entity.type
_entity.pdbx_description
1 polymer ?
#
loop_
_entity_poly.entity_id
_entity_poly.type
_entity_poly.pdbx_seq_one_letter_code
_entity_poly.pdbx_strand_id
1 'polypeptide(L)'
;MEEVEKNIVAMKVMLAGDGEVEPNPDQVAQLTLEVCNEDVIALFIHKLLILGWEARKNLVHCWSIMLKQKVDSTYCCVQYMENHLELLDFLVVCYDNKEIATHCGGMLRECIKLPSLAKYILESPSFGLFFKFVELPNFDVASDAFSTFKDLLTKHESAVSQYLTNNYSEFFEQYEKLLTSPNYVTRRQSLKNFYWSLPTPLL
;
A
#
# COMPACT_ATOMS: atom_id res chain seq x y z
N MET A 1 -18.93 7.08 17.27
CA MET A 1 -17.49 7.27 16.96
C MET A 1 -16.63 6.64 18.03
N GLU A 2 -16.78 7.08 19.29
CA GLU A 2 -15.98 6.59 20.42
C GLU A 2 -16.00 5.05 20.58
N GLU A 3 -17.15 4.41 20.39
CA GLU A 3 -17.29 2.95 20.47
C GLU A 3 -16.54 2.22 19.34
N VAL A 4 -16.54 2.78 18.13
CA VAL A 4 -15.78 2.22 16.99
C VAL A 4 -14.29 2.30 17.26
N GLU A 5 -13.80 3.43 17.78
CA GLU A 5 -12.38 3.59 18.11
C GLU A 5 -11.95 2.67 19.25
N LYS A 6 -12.81 2.47 20.26
CA LYS A 6 -12.60 1.46 21.33
C LYS A 6 -12.49 0.04 20.75
N ASN A 7 -13.37 -0.32 19.82
CA ASN A 7 -13.32 -1.63 19.16
C ASN A 7 -12.05 -1.82 18.33
N ILE A 8 -11.58 -0.77 17.63
CA ILE A 8 -10.31 -0.82 16.88
C ILE A 8 -9.12 -1.05 17.82
N VAL A 9 -9.11 -0.40 19.00
CA VAL A 9 -8.07 -0.62 20.01
C VAL A 9 -8.13 -2.04 20.56
N ALA A 10 -9.32 -2.55 20.88
CA ALA A 10 -9.49 -3.93 21.34
C ALA A 10 -9.00 -4.94 20.27
N MET A 11 -9.37 -4.73 19.01
CA MET A 11 -8.90 -5.53 17.88
C MET A 11 -7.36 -5.51 17.77
N LYS A 12 -6.74 -4.34 17.92
CA LYS A 12 -5.27 -4.22 17.92
C LYS A 12 -4.63 -5.03 19.06
N VAL A 13 -5.17 -4.94 20.27
CA VAL A 13 -4.65 -5.70 21.43
C VAL A 13 -4.77 -7.20 21.17
N MET A 14 -5.88 -7.67 20.60
CA MET A 14 -6.05 -9.08 20.23
C MET A 14 -5.04 -9.53 19.17
N LEU A 15 -4.71 -8.68 18.20
CA LEU A 15 -3.81 -9.01 17.09
C LEU A 15 -2.33 -8.90 17.44
N ALA A 16 -1.94 -7.92 18.25
CA ALA A 16 -0.54 -7.57 18.52
C ALA A 16 -0.08 -7.90 19.96
N GLY A 17 -1.01 -8.18 20.86
CA GLY A 17 -0.76 -8.21 22.31
C GLY A 17 -0.68 -6.81 22.92
N ASP A 18 -0.63 -6.75 24.24
CA ASP A 18 -0.46 -5.51 25.02
C ASP A 18 0.97 -5.35 25.60
N GLY A 19 1.87 -6.29 25.27
CA GLY A 19 3.25 -6.33 25.75
C GLY A 19 3.45 -7.17 27.01
N GLU A 20 2.38 -7.51 27.72
CA GLU A 20 2.39 -8.46 28.84
C GLU A 20 1.82 -9.82 28.43
N VAL A 21 0.81 -9.80 27.56
CA VAL A 21 0.15 -10.99 27.03
C VAL A 21 0.43 -11.13 25.54
N GLU A 22 1.00 -12.27 25.15
CA GLU A 22 1.17 -12.61 23.74
C GLU A 22 -0.18 -12.93 23.09
N PRO A 23 -0.39 -12.53 21.82
CA PRO A 23 -1.64 -12.78 21.12
C PRO A 23 -1.85 -14.28 20.90
N ASN A 24 -3.05 -14.78 21.21
CA ASN A 24 -3.40 -16.17 20.99
C ASN A 24 -3.56 -16.44 19.46
N PRO A 25 -2.78 -17.36 18.87
CA PRO A 25 -2.83 -17.64 17.43
C PRO A 25 -4.22 -18.05 16.93
N ASP A 26 -4.98 -18.82 17.70
CA ASP A 26 -6.31 -19.30 17.32
C ASP A 26 -7.32 -18.14 17.28
N GLN A 27 -7.23 -17.23 18.26
CA GLN A 27 -8.08 -16.04 18.30
C GLN A 27 -7.75 -15.07 17.16
N VAL A 28 -6.45 -14.91 16.85
CA VAL A 28 -6.00 -14.09 15.72
C VAL A 28 -6.49 -14.66 14.39
N ALA A 29 -6.40 -15.98 14.21
CA ALA A 29 -6.90 -16.66 13.01
C ALA A 29 -8.42 -16.51 12.87
N GLN A 30 -9.18 -16.75 13.95
CA GLN A 30 -10.64 -16.60 13.95
C GLN A 30 -11.06 -15.16 13.63
N LEU A 31 -10.46 -14.17 14.29
CA LEU A 31 -10.74 -12.76 14.04
C LEU A 31 -10.44 -12.37 12.59
N THR A 32 -9.31 -12.84 12.04
CA THR A 32 -8.93 -12.58 10.64
C THR A 32 -9.98 -13.16 9.68
N LEU A 33 -10.48 -14.37 9.94
CA LEU A 33 -11.51 -15.01 9.13
C LEU A 33 -12.84 -14.24 9.19
N GLU A 34 -13.30 -13.87 10.39
CA GLU A 34 -14.55 -13.12 10.57
C GLU A 34 -14.50 -11.75 9.88
N VAL A 35 -13.38 -11.03 10.01
CA VAL A 35 -13.17 -9.73 9.33
C VAL A 35 -13.22 -9.85 7.81
N CYS A 36 -12.74 -10.97 7.24
CA CYS A 36 -12.84 -11.21 5.80
C CYS A 36 -14.27 -11.58 5.39
N ASN A 37 -14.95 -12.42 6.17
CA ASN A 37 -16.30 -12.92 5.84
C ASN A 37 -17.39 -11.83 5.94
N GLU A 38 -17.21 -10.87 6.84
CA GLU A 38 -18.18 -9.80 7.12
C GLU A 38 -17.86 -8.48 6.37
N ASP A 39 -17.00 -8.52 5.35
CA ASP A 39 -16.59 -7.35 4.54
C ASP A 39 -16.05 -6.15 5.36
N VAL A 40 -15.54 -6.43 6.55
CA VAL A 40 -15.05 -5.40 7.47
C VAL A 40 -13.80 -4.70 6.91
N ILE A 41 -13.01 -5.39 6.09
CA ILE A 41 -11.84 -4.82 5.39
C ILE A 41 -12.26 -3.65 4.48
N ALA A 42 -13.27 -3.85 3.64
CA ALA A 42 -13.79 -2.80 2.76
C ALA A 42 -14.34 -1.61 3.58
N LEU A 43 -15.07 -1.90 4.67
CA LEU A 43 -15.57 -0.86 5.57
C LEU A 43 -14.43 -0.05 6.19
N PHE A 44 -13.35 -0.68 6.64
CA PHE A 44 -12.19 0.03 7.17
C PHE A 44 -11.60 0.97 6.14
N ILE A 45 -11.34 0.50 4.92
CA ILE A 45 -10.74 1.29 3.84
C ILE A 45 -11.62 2.49 3.49
N HIS A 46 -12.93 2.28 3.27
CA HIS A 46 -13.84 3.35 2.87
C HIS A 46 -14.13 4.37 3.98
N LYS A 47 -14.02 3.97 5.26
CA LYS A 47 -14.34 4.83 6.41
C LYS A 47 -13.11 5.44 7.07
N LEU A 48 -11.90 5.26 6.53
CA LEU A 48 -10.65 5.86 7.04
C LEU A 48 -10.79 7.37 7.30
N LEU A 49 -11.46 8.11 6.41
CA LEU A 49 -11.65 9.57 6.53
C LEU A 49 -12.45 9.97 7.77
N ILE A 50 -13.33 9.10 8.26
CA ILE A 50 -14.25 9.41 9.35
C ILE A 50 -13.58 9.15 10.72
N LEU A 51 -12.58 8.29 10.75
CA LEU A 51 -11.88 7.88 11.97
C LEU A 51 -10.87 8.94 12.43
N GLY A 52 -10.64 9.02 13.74
CA GLY A 52 -9.57 9.83 14.31
C GLY A 52 -8.18 9.32 13.90
N TRP A 53 -7.16 10.18 14.02
CA TRP A 53 -5.79 9.88 13.61
C TRP A 53 -5.23 8.60 14.27
N GLU A 54 -5.43 8.44 15.59
CA GLU A 54 -4.95 7.27 16.32
C GLU A 54 -5.66 5.99 15.87
N ALA A 55 -6.97 6.06 15.59
CA ALA A 55 -7.73 4.93 15.07
C ALA A 55 -7.25 4.50 13.67
N ARG A 56 -6.94 5.45 12.78
CA ARG A 56 -6.34 5.16 11.46
C ARG A 56 -5.01 4.44 11.62
N LYS A 57 -4.13 4.94 12.49
CA LYS A 57 -2.83 4.32 12.78
C LYS A 57 -2.97 2.89 13.32
N ASN A 58 -3.91 2.68 14.24
CA ASN A 58 -4.20 1.34 14.76
C ASN A 58 -4.72 0.40 13.68
N LEU A 59 -5.58 0.87 12.77
CA LEU A 59 -6.05 0.06 11.63
C LEU A 59 -4.92 -0.33 10.68
N VAL A 60 -4.03 0.59 10.31
CA VAL A 60 -2.86 0.27 9.46
C VAL A 60 -2.00 -0.82 10.10
N HIS A 61 -1.82 -0.76 11.43
CA HIS A 61 -1.08 -1.78 12.15
C HIS A 61 -1.80 -3.13 12.14
N CYS A 62 -3.10 -3.16 12.46
CA CYS A 62 -3.92 -4.38 12.41
C CYS A 62 -3.88 -5.02 11.01
N TRP A 63 -4.04 -4.20 9.97
CA TRP A 63 -3.94 -4.62 8.57
C TRP A 63 -2.61 -5.31 8.27
N SER A 64 -1.49 -4.73 8.72
CA SER A 64 -0.16 -5.29 8.48
C SER A 64 0.08 -6.65 9.15
N ILE A 65 -0.64 -6.94 10.23
CA ILE A 65 -0.61 -8.22 10.93
C ILE A 65 -1.51 -9.20 10.18
N MET A 66 -2.78 -8.83 9.98
CA MET A 66 -3.80 -9.66 9.35
C MET A 66 -3.40 -10.15 7.95
N LEU A 67 -2.76 -9.30 7.14
CA LEU A 67 -2.32 -9.67 5.79
C LEU A 67 -1.27 -10.79 5.79
N LYS A 68 -0.54 -10.96 6.90
CA LYS A 68 0.49 -12.00 7.07
C LYS A 68 -0.02 -13.25 7.78
N GLN A 69 -1.26 -13.22 8.30
CA GLN A 69 -1.84 -14.36 8.99
C GLN A 69 -2.28 -15.43 8.00
N LYS A 70 -2.00 -16.68 8.35
CA LYS A 70 -2.50 -17.87 7.66
C LYS A 70 -3.63 -18.46 8.47
N VAL A 71 -4.74 -18.75 7.81
CA VAL A 71 -5.83 -19.57 8.35
C VAL A 71 -5.88 -20.82 7.48
N ASP A 72 -5.68 -21.99 8.08
CA ASP A 72 -5.65 -23.29 7.37
C ASP A 72 -4.74 -23.30 6.13
N SER A 73 -3.52 -22.80 6.30
CA SER A 73 -2.49 -22.66 5.24
C SER A 73 -2.80 -21.65 4.13
N THR A 74 -3.90 -20.91 4.25
CA THR A 74 -4.35 -19.93 3.26
C THR A 74 -4.27 -18.51 3.82
N TYR A 75 -3.88 -17.55 2.98
CA TYR A 75 -3.88 -16.14 3.36
C TYR A 75 -5.24 -15.51 3.05
N CYS A 76 -6.20 -15.63 3.98
CA CYS A 76 -7.59 -15.17 3.77
C CYS A 76 -7.67 -13.69 3.34
N CYS A 77 -6.92 -12.80 4.00
CA CYS A 77 -6.89 -11.38 3.62
C CYS A 77 -6.35 -11.15 2.21
N VAL A 78 -5.41 -11.99 1.76
CA VAL A 78 -4.84 -11.87 0.40
C VAL A 78 -5.86 -12.30 -0.63
N GLN A 79 -6.52 -13.44 -0.41
CA GLN A 79 -7.61 -13.89 -1.28
C GLN A 79 -8.76 -12.88 -1.31
N TYR A 80 -9.09 -12.29 -0.17
CA TYR A 80 -10.08 -11.23 -0.09
C TYR A 80 -9.70 -10.06 -0.99
N MET A 81 -8.46 -9.56 -0.91
CA MET A 81 -7.98 -8.47 -1.77
C MET A 81 -7.91 -8.85 -3.24
N GLU A 82 -7.56 -10.09 -3.57
CA GLU A 82 -7.54 -10.60 -4.95
C GLU A 82 -8.95 -10.66 -5.57
N ASN A 83 -9.99 -10.82 -4.74
CA ASN A 83 -11.38 -10.79 -5.16
C ASN A 83 -11.99 -9.37 -5.16
N HIS A 84 -11.34 -8.40 -4.53
CA HIS A 84 -11.80 -7.00 -4.36
C HIS A 84 -10.71 -6.00 -4.77
N LEU A 85 -10.22 -6.13 -6.00
CA LEU A 85 -9.09 -5.35 -6.51
C LEU A 85 -9.38 -3.84 -6.58
N GLU A 86 -10.65 -3.44 -6.66
CA GLU A 86 -11.09 -2.06 -6.60
C GLU A 86 -10.70 -1.35 -5.29
N LEU A 87 -10.49 -2.10 -4.21
CA LEU A 87 -9.99 -1.55 -2.95
C LEU A 87 -8.55 -1.07 -3.07
N LEU A 88 -7.72 -1.71 -3.91
CA LEU A 88 -6.36 -1.25 -4.20
C LEU A 88 -6.40 0.08 -4.96
N ASP A 89 -7.26 0.19 -5.98
CA ASP A 89 -7.44 1.43 -6.73
C ASP A 89 -7.93 2.56 -5.81
N PHE A 90 -8.86 2.26 -4.91
CA PHE A 90 -9.32 3.22 -3.90
C PHE A 90 -8.17 3.70 -3.00
N LEU A 91 -7.32 2.80 -2.51
CA LEU A 91 -6.14 3.17 -1.71
C LEU A 91 -5.17 4.08 -2.48
N VAL A 92 -5.01 3.88 -3.79
CA VAL A 92 -4.21 4.78 -4.64
C VAL A 92 -4.89 6.15 -4.75
N VAL A 93 -6.18 6.21 -5.05
CA VAL A 93 -6.93 7.47 -5.19
C VAL A 93 -6.91 8.29 -3.89
N CYS A 94 -6.88 7.63 -2.72
CA CYS A 94 -6.79 8.30 -1.42
C CYS A 94 -5.53 9.15 -1.20
N TYR A 95 -4.47 9.00 -2.01
CA TYR A 95 -3.32 9.92 -1.96
C TYR A 95 -3.70 11.39 -2.25
N ASP A 96 -4.81 11.63 -2.96
CA ASP A 96 -5.32 12.99 -3.20
C ASP A 96 -5.88 13.63 -1.92
N ASN A 97 -6.16 12.83 -0.88
CA ASN A 97 -6.56 13.31 0.44
C ASN A 97 -5.39 13.28 1.44
N LYS A 98 -4.80 14.46 1.67
CA LYS A 98 -3.65 14.65 2.57
C LYS A 98 -3.83 14.11 4.00
N GLU A 99 -5.06 13.97 4.51
CA GLU A 99 -5.30 13.53 5.89
C GLU A 99 -5.16 12.01 6.08
N ILE A 100 -5.40 11.24 5.01
CA ILE A 100 -5.33 9.77 5.04
C ILE A 100 -4.26 9.20 4.13
N ALA A 101 -3.70 9.98 3.22
CA ALA A 101 -2.75 9.53 2.21
C ALA A 101 -1.62 8.66 2.78
N THR A 102 -0.99 9.06 3.88
CA THR A 102 0.10 8.29 4.50
C THR A 102 -0.36 6.97 5.14
N HIS A 103 -1.60 6.92 5.64
CA HIS A 103 -2.20 5.70 6.18
C HIS A 103 -2.56 4.74 5.04
N CYS A 104 -3.18 5.25 3.97
CA CYS A 104 -3.49 4.47 2.77
C CYS A 104 -2.22 3.95 2.11
N GLY A 105 -1.17 4.77 2.02
CA GLY A 105 0.14 4.37 1.54
C GLY A 105 0.77 3.25 2.37
N GLY A 106 0.64 3.33 3.70
CA GLY A 106 1.03 2.25 4.60
C GLY A 106 0.30 0.93 4.30
N MET A 107 -1.03 0.97 4.16
CA MET A 107 -1.82 -0.23 3.82
C MET A 107 -1.45 -0.79 2.45
N LEU A 108 -1.34 0.08 1.44
CA LEU A 108 -1.01 -0.26 0.08
C LEU A 108 0.38 -0.91 -0.03
N ARG A 109 1.37 -0.37 0.70
CA ARG A 109 2.73 -0.94 0.73
C ARG A 109 2.79 -2.34 1.33
N GLU A 110 1.88 -2.71 2.24
CA GLU A 110 1.75 -4.09 2.70
C GLU A 110 1.14 -4.98 1.61
N CYS A 111 0.14 -4.49 0.86
CA CYS A 111 -0.47 -5.22 -0.26
C CYS A 111 0.53 -5.53 -1.37
N ILE A 112 1.31 -4.54 -1.83
CA ILE A 112 2.26 -4.70 -2.95
C ILE A 112 3.47 -5.56 -2.59
N LYS A 113 3.61 -6.02 -1.34
CA LYS A 113 4.58 -7.08 -1.02
C LYS A 113 4.21 -8.40 -1.69
N LEU A 114 2.94 -8.57 -2.03
CA LEU A 114 2.40 -9.75 -2.69
C LEU A 114 2.49 -9.56 -4.21
N PRO A 115 3.10 -10.51 -4.95
CA PRO A 115 3.31 -10.36 -6.39
C PRO A 115 2.01 -10.16 -7.19
N SER A 116 0.92 -10.83 -6.82
CA SER A 116 -0.38 -10.74 -7.51
C SER A 116 -0.97 -9.34 -7.43
N LEU A 117 -1.04 -8.77 -6.22
CA LEU A 117 -1.58 -7.43 -5.98
C LEU A 117 -0.69 -6.33 -6.58
N ALA A 118 0.64 -6.49 -6.49
CA ALA A 118 1.57 -5.55 -7.11
C ALA A 118 1.44 -5.53 -8.64
N LYS A 119 1.31 -6.70 -9.27
CA LYS A 119 1.09 -6.83 -10.70
C LYS A 119 -0.20 -6.14 -11.14
N TYR A 120 -1.29 -6.35 -10.40
CA TYR A 120 -2.56 -5.68 -10.70
C TYR A 120 -2.41 -4.16 -10.71
N ILE A 121 -1.78 -3.58 -9.69
CA ILE A 121 -1.61 -2.12 -9.63
C ILE A 121 -0.77 -1.63 -10.78
N LEU A 122 0.37 -2.28 -11.08
CA LEU A 122 1.24 -1.89 -12.21
C LEU A 122 0.47 -1.83 -13.53
N GLU A 123 -0.42 -2.80 -13.77
CA GLU A 123 -1.22 -2.90 -15.00
C GLU A 123 -2.50 -2.03 -14.95
N SER A 124 -2.86 -1.49 -13.79
CA SER A 124 -4.05 -0.63 -13.58
C SER A 124 -3.79 0.82 -14.03
N PRO A 125 -4.82 1.52 -14.57
CA PRO A 125 -4.75 2.97 -14.80
C PRO A 125 -4.37 3.78 -13.57
N SER A 126 -4.68 3.27 -12.36
CA SER A 126 -4.34 3.92 -11.09
C SER A 126 -2.84 4.11 -10.91
N PHE A 127 -1.99 3.26 -11.51
CA PHE A 127 -0.53 3.43 -11.46
C PHE A 127 -0.08 4.79 -12.01
N GLY A 128 -0.74 5.26 -13.07
CA GLY A 128 -0.43 6.56 -13.68
C GLY A 128 -0.57 7.74 -12.71
N LEU A 129 -1.40 7.59 -11.66
CA LEU A 129 -1.59 8.64 -10.66
C LEU A 129 -0.32 8.88 -9.83
N PHE A 130 0.58 7.90 -9.70
CA PHE A 130 1.83 8.11 -8.95
C PHE A 130 2.71 9.19 -9.58
N PHE A 131 2.72 9.34 -10.92
CA PHE A 131 3.46 10.43 -11.57
C PHE A 131 2.96 11.82 -11.14
N LYS A 132 1.67 11.95 -10.81
CA LYS A 132 1.10 13.17 -10.21
C LYS A 132 1.44 13.25 -8.72
N PHE A 133 1.26 12.17 -7.97
CA PHE A 133 1.36 12.18 -6.51
C PHE A 133 2.77 12.47 -6.00
N VAL A 134 3.82 12.00 -6.70
CA VAL A 134 5.22 12.28 -6.34
C VAL A 134 5.63 13.74 -6.54
N GLU A 135 4.85 14.52 -7.27
CA GLU A 135 5.07 15.94 -7.53
C GLU A 135 4.18 16.85 -6.64
N LEU A 136 3.40 16.27 -5.73
CA LEU A 136 2.54 17.06 -4.84
C LEU A 136 3.36 18.02 -3.97
N PRO A 137 2.84 19.23 -3.69
CA PRO A 137 3.53 20.21 -2.85
C PRO A 137 3.62 19.78 -1.38
N ASN A 138 2.73 18.88 -0.94
CA ASN A 138 2.80 18.30 0.39
C ASN A 138 3.93 17.25 0.40
N PHE A 139 5.02 17.58 1.10
CA PHE A 139 6.21 16.75 1.17
C PHE A 139 5.94 15.35 1.75
N ASP A 140 5.16 15.25 2.82
CA ASP A 140 4.89 13.95 3.48
C ASP A 140 4.13 13.01 2.53
N VAL A 141 3.11 13.54 1.84
CA VAL A 141 2.32 12.79 0.86
C VAL A 141 3.18 12.40 -0.35
N ALA A 142 3.93 13.35 -0.92
CA ALA A 142 4.77 13.11 -2.08
C ALA A 142 5.89 12.10 -1.80
N SER A 143 6.54 12.19 -0.64
CA SER A 143 7.59 11.26 -0.22
C SER A 143 7.04 9.86 0.05
N ASP A 144 5.85 9.76 0.65
CA ASP A 144 5.18 8.48 0.86
C ASP A 144 4.76 7.84 -0.47
N ALA A 145 4.15 8.62 -1.37
CA ALA A 145 3.79 8.20 -2.72
C ALA A 145 5.02 7.72 -3.51
N PHE A 146 6.14 8.43 -3.40
CA PHE A 146 7.39 8.05 -4.06
C PHE A 146 7.94 6.73 -3.51
N SER A 147 7.79 6.49 -2.22
CA SER A 147 8.21 5.22 -1.59
C SER A 147 7.40 4.05 -2.14
N THR A 148 6.08 4.22 -2.27
CA THR A 148 5.18 3.23 -2.87
C THR A 148 5.46 3.04 -4.37
N PHE A 149 5.66 4.12 -5.12
CA PHE A 149 6.01 4.09 -6.54
C PHE A 149 7.32 3.34 -6.80
N LYS A 150 8.34 3.61 -5.98
CA LYS A 150 9.60 2.87 -6.03
C LYS A 150 9.39 1.39 -5.74
N ASP A 151 8.67 1.04 -4.67
CA ASP A 151 8.45 -0.37 -4.31
C ASP A 151 7.71 -1.13 -5.42
N LEU A 152 6.71 -0.51 -6.07
CA LEU A 152 6.04 -1.07 -7.25
C LEU A 152 7.01 -1.34 -8.41
N LEU A 153 7.98 -0.44 -8.63
CA LEU A 153 8.97 -0.53 -9.72
C LEU A 153 10.21 -1.39 -9.40
N THR A 154 10.44 -1.79 -8.15
CA THR A 154 11.69 -2.50 -7.80
C THR A 154 11.47 -3.85 -7.12
N LYS A 155 10.30 -4.12 -6.56
CA LYS A 155 10.13 -5.28 -5.67
C LYS A 155 9.95 -6.61 -6.40
N HIS A 156 9.24 -6.59 -7.52
CA HIS A 156 8.90 -7.80 -8.29
C HIS A 156 9.47 -7.70 -9.69
N GLU A 157 10.77 -7.96 -9.83
CA GLU A 157 11.54 -7.73 -11.06
C GLU A 157 10.88 -8.30 -12.33
N SER A 158 10.31 -9.52 -12.24
CA SER A 158 9.64 -10.15 -13.39
C SER A 158 8.39 -9.39 -13.84
N ALA A 159 7.53 -8.97 -12.90
CA ALA A 159 6.31 -8.23 -13.23
C ALA A 159 6.65 -6.82 -13.76
N VAL A 160 7.64 -6.17 -13.14
CA VAL A 160 8.13 -4.85 -13.56
C VAL A 160 8.74 -4.93 -14.96
N SER A 161 9.61 -5.90 -15.23
CA SER A 161 10.24 -6.07 -16.54
C SER A 161 9.22 -6.27 -17.65
N GLN A 162 8.19 -7.10 -17.39
CA GLN A 162 7.09 -7.29 -18.32
C GLN A 162 6.32 -5.98 -18.56
N TYR A 163 5.96 -5.27 -17.49
CA TYR A 163 5.25 -3.99 -17.58
C TYR A 163 6.04 -2.94 -18.36
N LEU A 164 7.32 -2.74 -18.02
CA LEU A 164 8.18 -1.75 -18.67
C LEU A 164 8.45 -2.07 -20.14
N THR A 165 8.52 -3.36 -20.50
CA THR A 165 8.68 -3.78 -21.90
C THR A 165 7.43 -3.45 -22.71
N ASN A 166 6.25 -3.68 -22.15
CA ASN A 166 4.97 -3.43 -22.81
C ASN A 166 4.62 -1.93 -22.90
N ASN A 167 5.07 -1.13 -21.93
CA ASN A 167 4.70 0.28 -21.79
C ASN A 167 5.89 1.23 -21.90
N TYR A 168 6.99 0.79 -22.55
CA TYR A 168 8.27 1.49 -22.56
C TYR A 168 8.14 2.98 -22.91
N SER A 169 7.56 3.28 -24.07
CA SER A 169 7.48 4.66 -24.57
C SER A 169 6.68 5.57 -23.64
N GLU A 170 5.49 5.15 -23.23
CA GLU A 170 4.61 5.96 -22.37
C GLU A 170 5.22 6.15 -20.97
N PHE A 171 5.76 5.08 -20.37
CA PHE A 171 6.38 5.14 -19.06
C PHE A 171 7.58 6.08 -19.04
N PHE A 172 8.52 5.92 -19.97
CA PHE A 172 9.74 6.73 -19.97
C PHE A 172 9.47 8.19 -20.35
N GLU A 173 8.48 8.48 -21.20
CA GLU A 173 8.06 9.87 -21.46
C GLU A 173 7.57 10.55 -20.17
N GLN A 174 6.78 9.86 -19.34
CA GLN A 174 6.34 10.41 -18.06
C GLN A 174 7.49 10.48 -17.04
N TYR A 175 8.36 9.48 -17.01
CA TYR A 175 9.49 9.43 -16.09
C TYR A 175 10.53 10.52 -16.38
N GLU A 176 10.79 10.86 -17.65
CA GLU A 176 11.66 11.98 -18.05
C GLU A 176 11.17 13.33 -17.50
N LYS A 177 9.86 13.53 -17.40
CA LYS A 177 9.27 14.72 -16.77
C LYS A 177 9.63 14.79 -15.28
N LEU A 178 9.70 13.65 -14.58
CA LEU A 178 10.16 13.59 -13.19
C LEU A 178 11.67 13.87 -13.07
N LEU A 179 12.48 13.44 -14.04
CA LEU A 179 13.93 13.70 -14.07
C LEU A 179 14.27 15.18 -14.31
N THR A 180 13.36 15.91 -14.95
CA THR A 180 13.51 17.34 -15.24
C THR A 180 12.65 18.22 -14.33
N SER A 181 12.01 17.62 -13.31
CA SER A 181 11.08 18.30 -12.42
C SER A 181 11.71 19.53 -11.72
N PRO A 182 10.94 20.63 -11.55
CA PRO A 182 11.34 21.74 -10.70
C PRO A 182 11.39 21.38 -9.21
N ASN A 183 10.72 20.30 -8.79
CA ASN A 183 10.81 19.77 -7.43
C ASN A 183 12.16 19.08 -7.22
N TYR A 184 13.07 19.73 -6.49
CA TYR A 184 14.42 19.21 -6.25
C TYR A 184 14.41 17.81 -5.62
N VAL A 185 13.49 17.53 -4.70
CA VAL A 185 13.42 16.23 -4.02
C VAL A 185 13.00 15.16 -5.01
N THR A 186 11.92 15.40 -5.76
CA THR A 186 11.43 14.44 -6.76
C THR A 186 12.47 14.20 -7.83
N ARG A 187 13.08 15.26 -8.37
CA ARG A 187 14.19 15.15 -9.33
C ARG A 187 15.34 14.31 -8.79
N ARG A 188 15.82 14.59 -7.57
CA ARG A 188 16.94 13.87 -6.96
C ARG A 188 16.62 12.39 -6.72
N GLN A 189 15.42 12.09 -6.24
CA GLN A 189 15.00 10.72 -5.96
C GLN A 189 14.76 9.92 -7.24
N SER A 190 14.12 10.54 -8.25
CA SER A 190 13.91 9.93 -9.57
C SER A 190 15.23 9.63 -10.28
N LEU A 191 16.20 10.55 -10.23
CA LEU A 191 17.55 10.31 -10.74
C LEU A 191 18.22 9.12 -10.03
N LYS A 192 18.17 9.09 -8.69
CA LYS A 192 18.74 7.97 -7.91
C LYS A 192 18.15 6.64 -8.36
N ASN A 193 16.83 6.54 -8.51
CA ASN A 193 16.14 5.31 -8.93
C ASN A 193 16.42 4.93 -10.38
N PHE A 194 16.57 5.90 -11.30
CA PHE A 194 16.90 5.63 -12.69
C PHE A 194 18.22 4.86 -12.83
N TYR A 195 19.25 5.24 -12.05
CA TYR A 195 20.53 4.53 -12.02
C TYR A 195 20.43 3.09 -11.51
N TRP A 196 19.44 2.75 -10.67
CA TRP A 196 19.20 1.37 -10.23
C TRP A 196 18.45 0.53 -11.26
N SER A 197 17.61 1.15 -12.09
CA SER A 197 16.82 0.46 -13.12
C SER A 197 17.59 0.19 -14.41
N LEU A 198 18.72 0.87 -14.63
CA LEU A 198 19.62 0.54 -15.72
C LEU A 198 20.35 -0.76 -15.37
N PRO A 199 20.36 -1.78 -16.25
CA PRO A 199 21.15 -2.97 -16.01
C PRO A 199 22.59 -2.52 -15.79
N THR A 200 23.18 -2.95 -14.68
CA THR A 200 24.60 -2.75 -14.38
C THR A 200 25.39 -3.08 -15.66
N PRO A 201 26.30 -2.22 -16.13
CA PRO A 201 27.18 -2.62 -17.21
C PRO A 201 27.90 -3.88 -16.75
N LEU A 202 27.80 -4.94 -17.55
CA LEU A 202 28.78 -6.02 -17.53
C LEU A 202 30.16 -5.37 -17.67
N LEU A 203 30.85 -5.20 -16.55
CA LEU A 203 32.30 -5.02 -16.46
C LEU A 203 32.89 -6.35 -16.03
#